data_AF-A0A0Q3JCC4-F1
#
_entry.id   AF-A0A0Q3JCC4-F1
#
_cell.length_a   1.000
_cell.length_b   1.000
_cell.length_c   1.000
_cell.angle_alpha   90.00
_cell.angle_beta   90.00
_cell.angle_gamma   90.00
#
_symmetry.space_group_name_H-M   'P 1'
#
loop_
_entity.id
_entity.type
_entity.pdbx_description
1 polymer ?
#
loop_
_entity_poly.entity_id
_entity_poly.type
_entity_poly.pdbx_seq_one_letter_code
_entity_poly.pdbx_strand_id
1 'polypeptide(L)'
;MASTRDLAIASVSAAAGAVAAAAALRFLSSYTATNAKPQNPAPQPPCAEPLAVNGSATGRPPVQDPFKATKREGFISWDDYFMAIAFLSAERSKDPNRQVGACLVSQEGIILGIGYNGFPRGCSDDKLPWAKKSARGDPLETKYPYVVHAEVNAILNTNHASAAGQKLYVTMFPCNECAKIIIQRKGLTTQIMCMSLLTSYYQWLV
;
A
#
# COMPACT_ATOMS: atom_id res chain seq x y z
N MET A 1 26.44 43.36 -40.70
CA MET A 1 26.97 42.27 -41.55
C MET A 1 27.60 41.24 -40.64
N ALA A 2 26.99 40.05 -40.53
CA ALA A 2 27.58 38.95 -39.77
C ALA A 2 28.87 38.47 -40.47
N SER A 3 29.91 38.17 -39.70
CA SER A 3 31.21 37.78 -40.25
C SER A 3 31.13 36.37 -40.84
N THR A 4 31.91 36.07 -41.87
CA THR A 4 32.01 34.73 -42.49
C THR A 4 32.36 33.62 -41.50
N ARG A 5 32.96 33.96 -40.35
CA ARG A 5 33.23 33.02 -39.25
C ARG A 5 31.97 32.64 -38.47
N ASP A 6 31.00 33.55 -38.33
CA ASP A 6 29.76 33.32 -37.59
C ASP A 6 28.81 32.39 -38.37
N LEU A 7 28.76 32.53 -39.70
CA LEU A 7 28.01 31.59 -40.56
C LEU A 7 28.61 30.18 -40.57
N ALA A 8 29.94 30.05 -40.50
CA ALA A 8 30.60 28.74 -40.45
C ALA A 8 30.37 28.03 -39.10
N ILE A 9 30.38 28.77 -37.99
CA ILE A 9 30.07 28.19 -36.66
C ILE A 9 28.60 27.79 -36.58
N ALA A 10 27.67 28.58 -37.13
CA ALA A 10 26.26 28.24 -37.18
C ALA A 10 25.98 26.98 -38.02
N SER A 11 26.68 26.79 -39.15
CA SER A 11 26.49 25.63 -40.02
C SER A 11 27.05 24.33 -39.43
N VAL A 12 28.21 24.39 -38.77
CA VAL A 12 28.79 23.23 -38.07
C VAL A 12 27.93 22.84 -36.85
N SER A 13 27.39 23.81 -36.12
CA SER A 13 26.52 23.57 -34.97
C SER A 13 25.19 22.91 -35.38
N ALA A 14 24.60 23.35 -36.50
CA ALA A 14 23.39 22.76 -37.05
C ALA A 14 23.63 21.32 -37.56
N ALA A 15 24.75 21.07 -38.23
CA ALA A 15 25.10 19.73 -38.71
C ALA A 15 25.37 18.74 -37.56
N ALA A 16 26.11 19.16 -36.52
CA ALA A 16 26.37 18.34 -35.34
C ALA A 16 25.08 18.03 -34.56
N GLY A 17 24.17 19.00 -34.44
CA GLY A 17 22.86 18.81 -33.83
C GLY A 17 21.99 17.78 -34.56
N ALA A 18 21.99 17.81 -35.90
CA ALA A 18 21.24 16.85 -36.72
C ALA A 18 21.78 15.41 -36.59
N VAL A 19 23.10 15.24 -36.52
CA VAL A 19 23.73 13.92 -36.33
C VAL A 19 23.45 13.36 -34.94
N ALA A 20 23.50 14.20 -33.90
CA ALA A 20 23.17 13.78 -32.53
C ALA A 20 21.69 13.37 -32.38
N ALA A 21 20.76 14.09 -33.01
CA ALA A 21 19.35 13.74 -33.02
C ALA A 21 19.07 12.41 -33.75
N ALA A 22 19.71 12.18 -34.89
CA ALA A 22 19.57 10.93 -35.64
C ALA A 22 20.13 9.73 -34.87
N ALA A 23 21.26 9.89 -34.17
CA ALA A 23 21.82 8.84 -33.32
C ALA A 23 20.91 8.54 -32.11
N ALA A 24 20.34 9.57 -31.47
CA ALA A 24 19.40 9.41 -30.36
C ALA A 24 18.10 8.69 -30.80
N LEU A 25 17.55 9.04 -31.97
CA LEU A 25 16.38 8.37 -32.53
C LEU A 25 16.65 6.91 -32.88
N ARG A 26 17.84 6.59 -33.43
CA ARG A 26 18.24 5.20 -33.67
C ARG A 26 18.44 4.43 -32.36
N PHE A 27 19.02 5.04 -31.33
CA PHE A 27 19.20 4.40 -30.03
C PHE A 27 17.86 4.14 -29.33
N LEU A 28 16.92 5.08 -29.35
CA LEU A 28 15.57 4.92 -28.80
C LEU A 28 14.73 3.89 -29.57
N SER A 29 14.85 3.83 -30.89
CA SER A 29 14.20 2.80 -31.72
C SER A 29 14.76 1.39 -31.43
N SER A 30 16.07 1.30 -31.20
CA SER A 30 16.73 0.02 -30.82
C SER A 30 16.36 -0.42 -29.39
N TYR A 31 16.23 0.54 -28.47
CA TYR A 31 15.87 0.28 -27.08
C TYR A 31 14.41 -0.19 -26.94
N THR A 32 13.50 0.34 -27.76
CA THR A 32 12.10 -0.09 -27.79
C THR A 32 11.93 -1.46 -28.46
N ALA A 33 12.73 -1.79 -29.48
CA ALA A 33 12.67 -3.09 -30.14
C ALA A 33 13.21 -4.26 -29.29
N THR A 34 14.20 -3.99 -28.41
CA THR A 34 14.84 -5.04 -27.58
C THR A 34 14.20 -5.25 -26.22
N ASN A 35 13.39 -4.29 -25.74
CA ASN A 35 12.62 -4.41 -24.47
C ASN A 35 11.15 -4.81 -24.67
N ALA A 36 10.77 -5.25 -25.87
CA ALA A 36 9.45 -5.84 -26.11
C ALA A 36 9.35 -7.19 -25.38
N LYS A 37 8.81 -7.15 -24.15
CA LYS A 37 8.48 -8.33 -23.34
C LYS A 37 7.53 -9.24 -24.15
N PRO A 38 7.77 -10.57 -24.20
CA PRO A 38 6.79 -11.50 -24.75
C PRO A 38 5.43 -11.28 -24.06
N GLN A 39 4.40 -11.01 -24.85
CA GLN A 39 3.03 -10.98 -24.35
C GLN A 39 2.65 -12.42 -24.02
N ASN A 40 2.78 -12.80 -22.75
CA ASN A 40 2.07 -13.96 -22.23
C ASN A 40 0.56 -13.76 -22.46
N PRO A 41 -0.18 -14.82 -22.81
CA PRO A 41 -1.63 -14.72 -22.95
C PRO A 41 -2.24 -14.09 -21.69
N ALA A 42 -3.24 -13.24 -21.90
CA ALA A 42 -3.92 -12.52 -20.83
C ALA A 42 -4.31 -13.50 -19.70
N PRO A 43 -4.10 -13.13 -18.42
CA PRO A 43 -4.70 -13.87 -17.32
C PRO A 43 -6.19 -13.99 -17.59
N GLN A 44 -6.74 -15.20 -17.55
CA GLN A 44 -8.18 -15.39 -17.61
C GLN A 44 -8.80 -14.51 -16.51
N PRO A 45 -9.92 -13.80 -16.80
CA PRO A 45 -10.60 -13.04 -15.77
C PRO A 45 -10.86 -13.99 -14.61
N PRO A 46 -10.57 -13.60 -13.35
CA PRO A 46 -10.93 -14.46 -12.23
C PRO A 46 -12.42 -14.72 -12.38
N CYS A 47 -12.78 -16.00 -12.47
CA CYS A 47 -14.15 -16.44 -12.36
C CYS A 47 -14.74 -15.64 -11.21
N ALA A 48 -15.78 -14.86 -11.47
CA ALA A 48 -16.54 -14.19 -10.44
C ALA A 48 -17.25 -15.28 -9.64
N GLU A 49 -16.49 -16.01 -8.83
CA GLU A 49 -16.99 -16.81 -7.73
C GLU A 49 -17.70 -15.83 -6.81
N PRO A 50 -18.99 -16.05 -6.50
CA PRO A 50 -19.67 -15.27 -5.48
C PRO A 50 -18.81 -15.32 -4.22
N LEU A 51 -18.46 -14.16 -3.65
CA LEU A 51 -17.85 -14.08 -2.34
C LEU A 51 -18.65 -14.98 -1.40
N ALA A 52 -18.03 -16.07 -0.95
CA ALA A 52 -18.68 -17.00 -0.04
C ALA A 52 -19.17 -16.17 1.16
N VAL A 53 -20.49 -16.13 1.33
CA VAL A 53 -21.14 -15.42 2.42
C VAL A 53 -20.48 -15.90 3.71
N ASN A 54 -19.78 -14.99 4.40
CA ASN A 54 -19.15 -15.31 5.68
C ASN A 54 -20.20 -15.94 6.58
N GLY A 55 -20.00 -17.23 6.87
CA GLY A 55 -20.97 -18.08 7.54
C GLY A 55 -21.41 -17.46 8.85
N SER A 56 -22.72 -17.27 9.01
CA SER A 56 -23.34 -17.09 10.31
C SER A 56 -22.89 -18.23 11.22
N ALA A 57 -22.23 -17.89 12.34
CA ALA A 57 -21.69 -18.83 13.34
C ALA A 57 -22.80 -19.54 14.15
N THR A 58 -23.96 -19.78 13.55
CA THR A 58 -25.17 -20.31 14.21
C THR A 58 -25.35 -21.82 14.01
N GLY A 59 -24.48 -22.48 13.24
CA GLY A 59 -24.49 -23.94 13.02
C GLY A 59 -23.19 -24.62 13.44
N ARG A 60 -23.30 -25.80 14.09
CA ARG A 60 -22.14 -26.69 14.28
C ARG A 60 -21.61 -27.06 12.88
N PRO A 61 -20.31 -26.87 12.59
CA PRO A 61 -19.75 -27.26 11.31
C PRO A 61 -19.96 -28.77 11.09
N PRO A 62 -20.23 -29.21 9.84
CA PRO A 62 -20.43 -30.62 9.54
C PRO A 62 -19.23 -31.44 10.03
N VAL A 63 -19.51 -32.60 10.63
CA VAL A 63 -18.48 -33.53 11.11
C VAL A 63 -17.61 -33.91 9.91
N GLN A 64 -16.34 -33.53 9.96
CA GLN A 64 -15.39 -33.85 8.89
C GLN A 64 -14.95 -35.31 9.00
N ASP A 65 -14.81 -35.98 7.87
CA ASP A 65 -14.26 -37.34 7.80
C ASP A 65 -12.81 -37.33 8.29
N PRO A 66 -12.48 -38.03 9.40
CA PRO A 66 -11.14 -38.05 9.97
C PRO A 66 -10.10 -38.75 9.07
N PHE A 67 -10.53 -39.49 8.05
CA PHE A 67 -9.65 -40.16 7.09
C PHE A 67 -9.49 -39.42 5.76
N LYS A 68 -10.11 -38.24 5.60
CA LYS A 68 -9.99 -37.43 4.39
C LYS A 68 -8.56 -36.91 4.21
N ALA A 69 -7.87 -37.39 3.17
CA ALA A 69 -6.48 -37.03 2.87
C ALA A 69 -6.31 -35.69 2.11
N THR A 70 -7.41 -35.06 1.68
CA THR A 70 -7.37 -33.80 0.91
C THR A 70 -7.55 -32.59 1.81
N LYS A 71 -6.96 -31.45 1.40
CA LYS A 71 -7.09 -30.18 2.14
C LYS A 71 -8.55 -29.73 2.25
N ARG A 72 -8.86 -28.98 3.30
CA ARG A 72 -10.16 -28.31 3.47
C ARG A 72 -10.44 -27.40 2.26
N GLU A 73 -11.68 -27.35 1.81
CA GLU A 73 -12.16 -26.38 0.82
C GLU A 73 -12.68 -25.09 1.50
N GLY A 74 -12.69 -23.97 0.78
CA GLY A 74 -13.16 -22.69 1.32
C GLY A 74 -12.32 -22.16 2.49
N PHE A 75 -11.01 -22.41 2.49
CA PHE A 75 -10.10 -21.72 3.40
C PHE A 75 -9.79 -20.33 2.88
N ILE A 76 -9.58 -19.40 3.80
CA ILE A 76 -9.28 -18.00 3.48
C ILE A 76 -7.92 -17.91 2.79
N SER A 77 -7.80 -17.00 1.83
CA SER A 77 -6.51 -16.69 1.22
C SER A 77 -5.61 -15.94 2.21
N TRP A 78 -4.31 -15.87 1.93
CA TRP A 78 -3.37 -15.10 2.75
C TRP A 78 -3.71 -13.61 2.78
N ASP A 79 -4.05 -13.03 1.63
CA ASP A 79 -4.41 -11.62 1.55
C ASP A 79 -5.71 -11.31 2.32
N ASP A 80 -6.73 -12.19 2.22
CA ASP A 80 -7.96 -12.06 3.01
C ASP A 80 -7.68 -12.20 4.51
N TYR A 81 -6.79 -13.11 4.90
CA TYR A 81 -6.38 -13.29 6.28
C TYR A 81 -5.72 -12.03 6.85
N PHE A 82 -4.73 -11.46 6.17
CA PHE A 82 -4.04 -10.27 6.64
C PHE A 82 -4.92 -9.01 6.60
N MET A 83 -5.81 -8.91 5.61
CA MET A 83 -6.81 -7.85 5.58
C MET A 83 -7.82 -8.01 6.72
N ALA A 84 -8.29 -9.22 7.01
CA ALA A 84 -9.17 -9.49 8.16
C ALA A 84 -8.50 -9.12 9.49
N ILE A 85 -7.20 -9.37 9.64
CA ILE A 85 -6.43 -8.91 10.81
C ILE A 85 -6.37 -7.38 10.89
N ALA A 86 -6.20 -6.68 9.76
CA ALA A 86 -6.23 -5.22 9.73
C ALA A 86 -7.61 -4.69 10.18
N PHE A 87 -8.71 -5.26 9.69
CA PHE A 87 -10.06 -4.92 10.15
C PHE A 87 -10.28 -5.24 11.63
N LEU A 88 -9.88 -6.42 12.09
CA LEU A 88 -9.97 -6.80 13.50
C LEU A 88 -9.12 -5.87 14.39
N SER A 89 -7.98 -5.42 13.90
CA SER A 89 -7.15 -4.44 14.61
C SER A 89 -7.85 -3.08 14.67
N ALA A 90 -8.58 -2.67 13.64
CA ALA A 90 -9.35 -1.41 13.65
C ALA A 90 -10.38 -1.38 14.80
N GLU A 91 -11.00 -2.52 15.15
CA GLU A 91 -11.94 -2.64 16.28
C GLU A 91 -11.32 -2.31 17.64
N ARG A 92 -9.98 -2.24 17.75
CA ARG A 92 -9.29 -1.77 18.97
C ARG A 92 -9.27 -0.24 19.12
N SER A 93 -9.54 0.50 18.04
CA SER A 93 -9.53 1.96 18.00
C SER A 93 -10.62 2.54 18.89
N LYS A 94 -10.28 3.60 19.62
CA LYS A 94 -11.21 4.35 20.48
C LYS A 94 -11.75 5.61 19.79
N ASP A 95 -11.35 5.86 18.54
CA ASP A 95 -11.85 7.00 17.79
C ASP A 95 -13.32 6.79 17.46
N PRO A 96 -14.24 7.67 17.90
CA PRO A 96 -15.67 7.48 17.67
C PRO A 96 -16.09 7.76 16.22
N ASN A 97 -15.20 8.32 15.38
CA ASN A 97 -15.55 8.76 14.03
C ASN A 97 -15.04 7.81 12.95
N ARG A 98 -13.87 7.21 13.17
CA ARG A 98 -13.18 6.42 12.15
C ARG A 98 -12.15 5.48 12.78
N GLN A 99 -12.36 4.19 12.56
CA GLN A 99 -11.48 3.13 13.00
C GLN A 99 -10.65 2.65 11.81
N VAL A 100 -9.33 2.75 11.93
CA VAL A 100 -8.38 2.30 10.91
C VAL A 100 -7.46 1.28 11.55
N GLY A 101 -7.17 0.21 10.83
CA GLY A 101 -6.23 -0.82 11.25
C GLY A 101 -5.23 -1.14 10.14
N ALA A 102 -4.09 -1.66 10.56
CA ALA A 102 -2.97 -1.99 9.68
C ALA A 102 -2.28 -3.28 10.13
N CYS A 103 -1.85 -4.09 9.16
CA CYS A 103 -1.08 -5.31 9.37
C CYS A 103 0.14 -5.30 8.45
N LEU A 104 1.33 -5.32 9.04
CA LEU A 104 2.60 -5.38 8.34
C LEU A 104 3.10 -6.84 8.34
N VAL A 105 3.45 -7.34 7.15
CA VAL A 105 3.76 -8.75 6.93
C VAL A 105 5.10 -8.88 6.17
N SER A 106 5.89 -9.88 6.51
CA SER A 106 7.13 -10.23 5.80
C SER A 106 6.84 -10.92 4.46
N GLN A 107 7.89 -11.09 3.65
CA GLN A 107 7.79 -11.84 2.40
C GLN A 107 7.40 -13.31 2.61
N GLU A 108 7.76 -13.86 3.77
CA GLU A 108 7.47 -15.24 4.20
C GLU A 108 6.07 -15.39 4.82
N GLY A 109 5.26 -14.33 4.85
CA GLY A 109 3.90 -14.37 5.42
C GLY A 109 3.87 -14.28 6.95
N ILE A 110 4.93 -13.78 7.58
CA ILE A 110 4.98 -13.61 9.04
C ILE A 110 4.51 -12.21 9.39
N ILE A 111 3.57 -12.09 10.34
CA ILE A 111 3.13 -10.80 10.86
C ILE A 111 4.28 -10.16 11.64
N LEU A 112 4.74 -9.02 11.16
CA LEU A 112 5.83 -8.26 11.76
C LEU A 112 5.32 -7.25 12.77
N GLY A 113 4.17 -6.64 12.49
CA GLY A 113 3.56 -5.63 13.34
C GLY A 113 2.09 -5.40 12.98
N ILE A 114 1.30 -5.01 13.97
CA ILE A 114 -0.10 -4.63 13.82
C ILE A 114 -0.34 -3.28 14.46
N GLY A 115 -1.29 -2.51 13.94
CA GLY A 115 -1.58 -1.17 14.40
C GLY A 115 -3.03 -0.79 14.20
N TYR A 116 -3.48 0.17 15.00
CA TYR A 116 -4.76 0.85 14.87
C TYR A 116 -4.57 2.33 15.21
N ASN A 117 -5.47 3.20 14.78
CA ASN A 117 -5.37 4.62 15.10
C ASN A 117 -5.70 4.89 16.58
N GLY A 118 -4.86 5.66 17.26
CA GLY A 118 -5.04 5.95 18.69
C GLY A 118 -4.05 6.98 19.22
N PHE A 119 -4.20 7.41 20.47
CA PHE A 119 -3.22 8.30 21.10
C PHE A 119 -1.90 7.57 21.39
N PRO A 120 -0.79 8.31 21.62
CA PRO A 120 0.50 7.73 21.90
C PRO A 120 0.47 6.89 23.19
N ARG A 121 1.39 5.93 23.30
CA ARG A 121 1.50 5.08 24.49
C ARG A 121 1.69 5.94 25.75
N GLY A 122 0.92 5.65 26.79
CA GLY A 122 0.96 6.38 28.07
C GLY A 122 0.09 7.65 28.10
N CYS A 123 -0.48 8.08 26.97
CA CYS A 123 -1.51 9.12 26.96
C CYS A 123 -2.88 8.52 27.29
N SER A 124 -3.70 9.25 28.06
CA SER A 124 -5.04 8.80 28.44
C SER A 124 -6.05 9.10 27.33
N ASP A 125 -6.82 8.09 26.96
CA ASP A 125 -7.92 8.22 25.99
C ASP A 125 -9.14 8.97 26.54
N ASP A 126 -9.21 9.21 27.86
CA ASP A 126 -10.28 9.94 28.53
C ASP A 126 -9.95 11.43 28.72
N LYS A 127 -8.64 11.77 28.72
CA LYS A 127 -8.16 13.15 28.96
C LYS A 127 -7.88 13.92 27.68
N LEU A 128 -7.49 13.23 26.61
CA LEU A 128 -7.22 13.86 25.32
C LEU A 128 -8.49 13.93 24.46
N PRO A 129 -8.67 14.99 23.67
CA PRO A 129 -9.90 15.19 22.92
C PRO A 129 -9.98 14.29 21.68
N TRP A 130 -11.09 13.58 21.53
CA TRP A 130 -11.43 12.84 20.30
C TRP A 130 -12.17 13.68 19.24
N ALA A 131 -12.47 14.94 19.56
CA ALA A 131 -13.27 15.82 18.71
C ALA A 131 -12.55 16.13 17.39
N LYS A 132 -13.34 16.23 16.31
CA LYS A 132 -12.83 16.65 14.98
C LYS A 132 -12.83 18.17 14.78
N LYS A 133 -13.56 18.91 15.60
CA LYS A 133 -13.75 20.35 15.49
C LYS A 133 -13.76 20.95 16.89
N SER A 134 -13.11 22.09 17.04
CA SER A 134 -13.19 22.91 18.24
C SER A 134 -14.31 23.92 18.10
N ALA A 135 -15.09 24.13 19.17
CA ALA A 135 -16.09 25.21 19.23
C ALA A 135 -15.43 26.60 19.25
N ARG A 136 -14.19 26.70 19.75
CA ARG A 136 -13.41 27.93 19.87
C ARG A 136 -12.39 28.12 18.75
N GLY A 137 -12.31 27.17 17.82
CA GLY A 137 -11.32 27.15 16.75
C GLY A 137 -9.91 26.76 17.20
N ASP A 138 -9.73 26.27 18.43
CA ASP A 138 -8.44 25.84 18.97
C ASP A 138 -8.09 24.43 18.48
N PRO A 139 -7.00 24.23 17.72
CA PRO A 139 -6.57 22.92 17.25
C PRO A 139 -6.29 21.92 18.39
N LEU A 140 -5.89 22.39 19.57
CA LEU A 140 -5.57 21.54 20.74
C LEU A 140 -6.81 20.93 21.39
N GLU A 141 -8.01 21.44 21.09
CA GLU A 141 -9.27 20.80 21.48
C GLU A 141 -9.70 19.70 20.49
N THR A 142 -8.87 19.41 19.49
CA THR A 142 -9.14 18.37 18.49
C THR A 142 -8.17 17.21 18.62
N LYS A 143 -8.54 16.06 18.04
CA LYS A 143 -7.71 14.86 18.08
C LYS A 143 -6.44 14.94 17.23
N TYR A 144 -6.40 15.81 16.22
CA TYR A 144 -5.40 15.77 15.16
C TYR A 144 -3.94 15.96 15.61
N PRO A 145 -3.63 16.80 16.63
CA PRO A 145 -2.27 16.93 17.12
C PRO A 145 -1.77 15.69 17.87
N TYR A 146 -2.68 14.80 18.29
CA TYR A 146 -2.37 13.72 19.23
C TYR A 146 -2.51 12.32 18.62
N VAL A 147 -3.46 12.10 17.71
CA VAL A 147 -3.72 10.76 17.16
C VAL A 147 -2.57 10.31 16.27
N VAL A 148 -2.10 9.10 16.54
CA VAL A 148 -1.18 8.35 15.69
C VAL A 148 -1.99 7.43 14.78
N HIS A 149 -1.67 7.44 13.49
CA HIS A 149 -2.33 6.62 12.48
C HIS A 149 -1.96 5.14 12.60
N ALA A 150 -2.82 4.26 12.07
CA ALA A 150 -2.66 2.82 12.18
C ALA A 150 -1.38 2.30 11.53
N GLU A 151 -1.03 2.86 10.37
CA GLU A 151 0.17 2.55 9.58
C GLU A 151 1.43 2.81 10.41
N VAL A 152 1.48 3.98 11.04
CA VAL A 152 2.60 4.39 11.89
C VAL A 152 2.70 3.47 13.10
N ASN A 153 1.57 3.17 13.74
CA ASN A 153 1.55 2.24 14.87
C ASN A 153 1.98 0.82 14.47
N ALA A 154 1.58 0.29 13.31
CA ALA A 154 2.04 -1.01 12.84
C ALA A 154 3.56 -1.05 12.60
N ILE A 155 4.10 0.02 12.03
CA ILE A 155 5.54 0.21 11.80
C ILE A 155 6.30 0.28 13.13
N LEU A 156 5.81 1.06 14.10
CA LEU A 156 6.44 1.23 15.42
C LEU A 156 6.31 -0.01 16.30
N ASN A 157 5.25 -0.80 16.12
CA ASN A 157 5.01 -2.05 16.85
C ASN A 157 5.76 -3.25 16.25
N THR A 158 6.68 -3.03 15.31
CA THR A 158 7.35 -4.16 14.65
C THR A 158 8.36 -4.83 15.58
N ASN A 159 8.28 -6.17 15.66
CA ASN A 159 9.16 -6.98 16.52
C ASN A 159 10.48 -7.43 15.86
N HIS A 160 10.68 -7.18 14.57
CA HIS A 160 11.88 -7.63 13.83
C HIS A 160 12.39 -6.61 12.80
N ALA A 161 13.71 -6.54 12.67
CA ALA A 161 14.41 -5.78 11.63
C ALA A 161 14.62 -6.61 10.35
N SER A 162 13.56 -7.16 9.76
CA SER A 162 13.69 -7.65 8.38
C SER A 162 13.63 -6.46 7.42
N ALA A 163 14.46 -6.46 6.39
CA ALA A 163 14.78 -5.26 5.61
C ALA A 163 14.45 -5.37 4.11
N ALA A 164 13.67 -6.36 3.67
CA ALA A 164 13.20 -6.43 2.27
C ALA A 164 11.88 -7.19 2.14
N GLY A 165 11.08 -6.86 1.12
CA GLY A 165 9.93 -7.66 0.69
C GLY A 165 8.66 -7.57 1.53
N GLN A 166 8.50 -6.56 2.39
CA GLN A 166 7.32 -6.45 3.26
C GLN A 166 6.06 -5.98 2.52
N LYS A 167 4.89 -6.41 3.00
CA LYS A 167 3.57 -5.95 2.56
C LYS A 167 2.82 -5.27 3.71
N LEU A 168 2.08 -4.20 3.41
CA LEU A 168 1.25 -3.50 4.38
C LEU A 168 -0.22 -3.58 3.96
N TYR A 169 -1.03 -4.23 4.79
CA TYR A 169 -2.48 -4.29 4.64
C TYR A 169 -3.08 -3.20 5.51
N VAL A 170 -3.95 -2.37 4.96
CA VAL A 170 -4.55 -1.22 5.65
C VAL A 170 -6.03 -1.13 5.33
N THR A 171 -6.85 -0.78 6.31
CA THR A 171 -8.29 -0.61 6.06
C THR A 171 -8.64 0.71 5.36
N MET A 172 -7.68 1.65 5.30
CA MET A 172 -7.83 2.96 4.63
C MET A 172 -6.54 3.35 3.91
N PHE A 173 -6.69 4.06 2.78
CA PHE A 173 -5.56 4.50 1.99
C PHE A 173 -4.67 5.47 2.79
N PRO A 174 -3.34 5.27 2.83
CA PRO A 174 -2.48 6.07 3.68
C PRO A 174 -2.48 7.55 3.32
N CYS A 175 -2.46 8.42 4.34
CA CYS A 175 -2.27 9.85 4.13
C CYS A 175 -0.83 10.16 3.67
N ASN A 176 -0.57 11.39 3.21
CA ASN A 176 0.75 11.81 2.75
C ASN A 176 1.84 11.67 3.83
N GLU A 177 1.53 11.91 5.11
CA GLU A 177 2.50 11.73 6.19
C GLU A 177 2.81 10.25 6.46
N CYS A 178 1.78 9.38 6.43
CA CYS A 178 1.98 7.93 6.54
C CYS A 178 2.75 7.39 5.33
N ALA A 179 2.45 7.87 4.13
CA ALA A 179 3.15 7.50 2.90
C ALA A 179 4.65 7.83 3.00
N LYS A 180 5.03 9.01 3.52
CA LYS A 180 6.45 9.34 3.77
C LYS A 180 7.11 8.32 4.70
N ILE A 181 6.45 7.95 5.80
CA ILE A 181 6.99 6.97 6.78
C ILE A 181 7.12 5.58 6.16
N ILE A 182 6.10 5.15 5.41
CA ILE A 182 6.05 3.90 4.66
C ILE A 182 7.22 3.81 3.68
N ILE A 183 7.43 4.84 2.86
CA ILE A 183 8.50 4.90 1.86
C ILE A 183 9.89 4.91 2.52
N GLN A 184 10.05 5.66 3.61
CA GLN A 184 11.32 5.74 4.35
C GLN A 184 11.65 4.46 5.11
N ARG A 185 10.68 3.58 5.34
CA ARG A 185 10.92 2.31 6.01
C ARG A 185 11.72 1.37 5.11
N LYS A 186 12.94 1.07 5.54
CA LYS A 186 13.80 0.08 4.86
C LYS A 186 13.07 -1.27 4.74
N GLY A 187 12.95 -1.75 3.51
CA GLY A 187 12.46 -3.09 3.23
C GLY A 187 10.99 -3.25 2.97
N LEU A 188 10.24 -2.16 2.96
CA LEU A 188 8.88 -2.19 2.46
C LEU A 188 8.91 -2.18 0.93
N THR A 189 8.95 -3.36 0.32
CA THR A 189 8.84 -3.53 -1.13
C THR A 189 7.36 -3.61 -1.49
N THR A 190 6.72 -2.47 -1.29
CA THR A 190 5.45 -2.00 -1.86
C THR A 190 4.45 -3.06 -2.30
N GLN A 191 3.61 -3.52 -1.37
CA GLN A 191 2.20 -3.79 -1.67
C GLN A 191 1.36 -3.14 -0.57
N ILE A 192 0.60 -2.11 -0.92
CA ILE A 192 -0.41 -1.52 -0.02
C ILE A 192 -1.76 -2.05 -0.47
N MET A 193 -2.31 -2.96 0.32
CA MET A 193 -3.66 -3.43 0.09
C MET A 193 -4.60 -2.55 0.91
N CYS A 194 -5.53 -1.87 0.24
CA CYS A 194 -6.53 -1.02 0.88
C CYS A 194 -7.91 -1.35 0.34
N MET A 195 -8.89 -1.44 1.22
CA MET A 195 -10.29 -1.54 0.81
C MET A 195 -10.85 -0.13 0.59
N SER A 196 -10.90 0.30 -0.67
CA SER A 196 -11.61 1.52 -1.09
C SER A 196 -13.10 1.20 -1.26
N LEU A 197 -13.99 2.04 -0.70
CA LEU A 197 -15.45 1.96 -0.93
C LEU A 197 -15.85 2.20 -2.40
N LEU A 198 -14.91 2.60 -3.26
CA LEU A 198 -15.17 2.97 -4.65
C LEU A 198 -14.55 2.01 -5.67
N THR A 199 -13.69 1.08 -5.26
CA THR A 199 -12.98 0.20 -6.19
C THR A 199 -12.30 -0.95 -5.44
N SER A 200 -12.53 -2.21 -5.85
CA SER A 200 -11.70 -3.38 -5.48
C SER A 200 -10.29 -3.33 -6.10
N TYR A 201 -9.68 -2.16 -6.17
CA TYR A 201 -8.37 -1.97 -6.77
C TYR A 201 -7.30 -1.80 -5.70
N TYR A 202 -6.32 -2.70 -5.78
CA TYR A 202 -5.01 -2.59 -5.18
C TYR A 202 -4.31 -1.35 -5.77
N GLN A 203 -4.18 -0.28 -4.99
CA GLN A 203 -3.45 0.92 -5.41
C GLN A 203 -2.00 0.82 -4.93
N TRP A 204 -1.09 0.67 -5.88
CA TRP A 204 0.35 0.64 -5.64
C TRP A 204 0.84 2.06 -5.36
N LEU A 205 1.43 2.28 -4.18
CA LEU A 205 2.22 3.47 -3.89
C LEU A 205 3.69 3.08 -4.03
N VAL A 206 4.27 3.48 -5.17
CA VAL A 206 5.60 3.18 -5.76
C VAL A 206 5.56 2.12 -6.87
#